data_AF-A0AAD4I9A6-F1
#
_entry.id   AF-A0AAD4I9A6-F1
#
_cell.length_a   1.000
_cell.length_b   1.000
_cell.length_c   1.000
_cell.angle_alpha   90.00
_cell.angle_beta   90.00
_cell.angle_gamma   90.00
#
_symmetry.space_group_name_H-M   'P 1'
#
loop_
_entity.id
_entity.type
_entity.pdbx_description
1 polymer ?
#
loop_
_entity_poly.entity_id
_entity_poly.type
_entity_poly.pdbx_seq_one_letter_code
_entity_poly.pdbx_strand_id
1 'polypeptide(L)'
;MPKRVLCSYGVDIDAVSGWLNTKTSAPANSTDISRGVFGATVGIDRLLKLWDKYNIKATWFTPVHSAESFPKQIRKIVEKRHEIGLHGIHGFVDTAVIERLWKEQFEFLYRECPKDGSFIFPISIHPQVSGKPQVVLLHERLIEWINGHSGVEWVTMERIVAEFKSGKLSGATVEGGAEV
;
A
#
# COMPACT_ATOMS: atom_id res chain seq x y z
N MET A 1 2.25 -18.75 -22.31
CA MET A 1 2.83 -17.39 -22.23
C MET A 1 3.59 -17.27 -20.91
N PRO A 2 4.66 -16.47 -20.81
CA PRO A 2 5.31 -16.22 -19.52
C PRO A 2 4.31 -15.59 -18.53
N LYS A 3 4.42 -15.94 -17.24
CA LYS A 3 3.60 -15.32 -16.18
C LYS A 3 3.90 -13.82 -16.13
N ARG A 4 2.90 -13.01 -15.84
CA ARG A 4 2.97 -11.55 -15.70
C ARG A 4 2.20 -11.14 -14.44
N VAL A 5 2.91 -10.73 -13.40
CA VAL A 5 2.37 -10.51 -12.06
C VAL A 5 2.48 -9.03 -11.73
N LEU A 6 1.34 -8.36 -11.54
CA LEU A 6 1.32 -6.94 -11.18
C LEU A 6 1.21 -6.80 -9.66
N CYS A 7 2.30 -6.43 -9.00
CA CYS A 7 2.35 -6.18 -7.57
C CYS A 7 2.22 -4.67 -7.30
N SER A 8 1.45 -4.29 -6.26
CA SER A 8 1.35 -2.89 -5.86
C SER A 8 1.29 -2.74 -4.34
N TYR A 9 1.87 -1.64 -3.84
CA TYR A 9 1.67 -1.19 -2.47
C TYR A 9 0.64 -0.06 -2.44
N GLY A 10 -0.42 -0.24 -1.67
CA GLY A 10 -1.32 0.80 -1.20
C GLY A 10 -0.91 1.22 0.22
N VAL A 11 -0.62 2.50 0.42
CA VAL A 11 -0.10 3.03 1.69
C VAL A 11 -1.09 4.02 2.29
N ASP A 12 -1.75 3.59 3.34
CA ASP A 12 -2.85 4.27 4.02
C ASP A 12 -2.31 5.20 5.13
N ILE A 13 -2.33 6.50 4.90
CA ILE A 13 -1.74 7.53 5.79
C ILE A 13 -2.73 7.91 6.91
N ASP A 14 -3.15 6.94 7.72
CA ASP A 14 -4.02 7.23 8.87
C ASP A 14 -3.40 8.24 9.82
N ALA A 15 -2.10 8.10 10.13
CA ALA A 15 -1.38 8.99 11.05
C ALA A 15 -2.22 9.33 12.30
N VAL A 16 -2.49 10.61 12.54
CA VAL A 16 -3.31 11.08 13.67
C VAL A 16 -4.81 10.89 13.43
N SER A 17 -5.30 10.90 12.18
CA SER A 17 -6.73 10.68 11.93
C SER A 17 -7.17 9.30 12.41
N GLY A 18 -6.25 8.33 12.34
CA GLY A 18 -6.29 6.99 12.96
C GLY A 18 -6.71 6.96 14.45
N TRP A 19 -6.49 8.04 15.19
CA TRP A 19 -6.58 8.05 16.65
C TRP A 19 -7.51 9.12 17.21
N LEU A 20 -8.23 9.85 16.35
CA LEU A 20 -9.22 10.86 16.77
C LEU A 20 -10.48 10.25 17.45
N ASN A 21 -10.50 8.93 17.64
CA ASN A 21 -11.54 8.15 18.31
C ASN A 21 -12.99 8.55 17.97
N THR A 22 -13.30 8.49 16.68
CA THR A 22 -14.66 8.70 16.17
C THR A 22 -15.61 7.54 16.49
N LYS A 23 -15.10 6.43 17.05
CA LYS A 23 -15.85 5.18 17.27
C LYS A 23 -16.49 5.10 18.65
N THR A 24 -15.83 5.60 19.70
CA THR A 24 -16.31 5.45 21.08
C THR A 24 -16.53 6.76 21.82
N SER A 25 -16.28 7.91 21.18
CA SER A 25 -16.37 9.26 21.77
C SER A 25 -15.41 9.51 22.94
N ALA A 26 -14.58 8.54 23.33
CA ALA A 26 -13.59 8.76 24.36
C ALA A 26 -12.49 9.72 23.83
N PRO A 27 -11.95 10.62 24.66
CA PRO A 27 -10.95 11.57 24.22
C PRO A 27 -9.72 10.84 23.68
N ALA A 28 -9.16 11.36 22.58
CA ALA A 28 -7.89 10.89 22.07
C ALA A 28 -6.80 11.10 23.13
N ASN A 29 -6.02 10.06 23.42
CA ASN A 29 -4.95 10.14 24.40
C ASN A 29 -3.61 10.52 23.75
N SER A 30 -2.71 11.14 24.53
CA SER A 30 -1.42 11.64 24.05
C SER A 30 -0.52 10.55 23.47
N THR A 31 -0.59 9.33 24.01
CA THR A 31 0.17 8.18 23.51
C THR A 31 -0.22 7.85 22.06
N ASP A 32 -1.51 7.75 21.77
CA ASP A 32 -1.99 7.38 20.44
C ASP A 32 -1.80 8.51 19.42
N ILE A 33 -2.00 9.76 19.85
CA ILE A 33 -1.66 10.93 19.03
C ILE A 33 -0.18 10.93 18.67
N SER A 34 0.72 10.64 19.63
CA SER A 34 2.16 10.59 19.36
C SER A 34 2.54 9.49 18.34
N ARG A 35 1.83 8.34 18.37
CA ARG A 35 2.01 7.26 17.38
C ARG A 35 1.58 7.70 15.98
N GLY A 36 0.47 8.44 15.89
CA GLY A 36 0.02 9.04 14.63
C GLY A 36 1.02 10.04 14.06
N VAL A 37 1.55 10.94 14.90
CA VAL A 37 2.59 11.91 14.52
C VAL A 37 3.86 11.18 14.05
N PHE A 38 4.28 10.11 14.74
CA PHE A 38 5.40 9.28 14.29
C PHE A 38 5.14 8.67 12.90
N GLY A 39 3.95 8.12 12.67
CA GLY A 39 3.57 7.55 11.37
C GLY A 39 3.74 8.54 10.23
N ALA A 40 3.25 9.78 10.40
CA ALA A 40 3.41 10.82 9.40
C ALA A 40 4.86 11.30 9.28
N THR A 41 5.48 11.71 10.38
CA THR A 41 6.76 12.45 10.36
C THR A 41 7.99 11.58 10.18
N VAL A 42 7.92 10.31 10.57
CA VAL A 42 9.04 9.35 10.50
C VAL A 42 8.70 8.16 9.60
N GLY A 43 7.49 7.63 9.72
CA GLY A 43 7.06 6.46 8.96
C GLY A 43 7.06 6.70 7.46
N ILE A 44 6.50 7.83 7.00
CA ILE A 44 6.49 8.22 5.58
C ILE A 44 7.90 8.30 5.02
N ASP A 45 8.82 9.00 5.70
CA ASP A 45 10.19 9.19 5.24
C ASP A 45 10.96 7.86 5.13
N ARG A 46 10.70 6.92 6.04
CA ARG A 46 11.32 5.58 6.00
C ARG A 46 10.80 4.75 4.84
N LEU A 47 9.48 4.75 4.63
CA LEU A 47 8.87 4.01 3.53
C LEU A 47 9.28 4.59 2.17
N LEU A 48 9.35 5.92 2.02
CA LEU A 48 9.87 6.55 0.80
C LEU A 48 11.30 6.11 0.49
N LYS A 49 12.18 6.05 1.50
CA LYS A 49 13.55 5.52 1.34
C LYS A 49 13.57 4.05 0.94
N LEU A 50 12.67 3.24 1.51
CA LEU A 50 12.53 1.83 1.16
C LEU A 50 12.12 1.68 -0.31
N TRP A 51 11.15 2.47 -0.77
CA TRP A 51 10.71 2.46 -2.16
C TRP A 51 11.81 2.92 -3.13
N ASP A 52 12.56 3.97 -2.78
CA ASP A 52 13.71 4.40 -3.57
C ASP A 52 14.75 3.29 -3.70
N LYS A 53 15.07 2.60 -2.59
CA LYS A 53 16.07 1.51 -2.55
C LYS A 53 15.77 0.41 -3.55
N TYR A 54 14.49 0.06 -3.71
CA TYR A 54 14.04 -1.02 -4.61
C TYR A 54 13.42 -0.50 -5.92
N ASN A 55 13.49 0.81 -6.19
CA ASN A 55 12.89 1.45 -7.36
C ASN A 55 11.38 1.14 -7.54
N ILE A 56 10.63 1.13 -6.43
CA ILE A 56 9.18 0.82 -6.41
C ILE A 56 8.36 2.11 -6.45
N LYS A 57 7.27 2.11 -7.23
CA LYS A 57 6.20 3.12 -7.10
C LYS A 57 5.00 2.52 -6.38
N ALA A 58 4.64 3.16 -5.27
CA ALA A 58 3.44 2.87 -4.48
C ALA A 58 2.34 3.94 -4.68
N THR A 59 1.12 3.57 -4.32
CA THR A 59 -0.06 4.45 -4.22
C THR A 59 -0.28 4.79 -2.75
N TRP A 60 -0.46 6.07 -2.42
CA TRP A 60 -0.62 6.55 -1.05
C TRP A 60 -2.02 7.09 -0.82
N PHE A 61 -2.82 6.33 -0.09
CA PHE A 61 -4.17 6.74 0.26
C PHE A 61 -4.10 7.69 1.46
N THR A 62 -4.50 8.94 1.24
CA THR A 62 -4.30 10.04 2.20
C THR A 62 -5.64 10.57 2.72
N PRO A 63 -5.96 10.40 4.01
CA PRO A 63 -7.06 11.11 4.66
C PRO A 63 -6.83 12.63 4.61
N VAL A 64 -7.90 13.40 4.43
CA VAL A 64 -7.82 14.88 4.36
C VAL A 64 -7.14 15.47 5.59
N HIS A 65 -7.48 14.97 6.78
CA HIS A 65 -6.84 15.38 8.04
C HIS A 65 -5.31 15.22 7.99
N SER A 66 -4.81 14.08 7.48
CA SER A 66 -3.38 13.82 7.39
C SER A 66 -2.71 14.71 6.35
N ALA A 67 -3.40 15.04 5.25
CA ALA A 67 -2.92 16.00 4.27
C ALA A 67 -2.78 17.42 4.84
N GLU A 68 -3.77 17.86 5.61
CA GLU A 68 -3.77 19.19 6.24
C GLU A 68 -2.79 19.29 7.42
N SER A 69 -2.66 18.21 8.20
CA SER A 69 -1.81 18.18 9.39
C SER A 69 -0.32 18.00 9.05
N PHE A 70 0.00 17.29 7.97
CA PHE A 70 1.37 16.95 7.58
C PHE A 70 1.68 17.27 6.11
N PRO A 71 1.42 18.50 5.63
CA PRO A 71 1.50 18.84 4.21
C PRO A 71 2.93 18.72 3.65
N LYS A 72 3.95 18.94 4.49
CA LYS A 72 5.36 18.77 4.10
C LYS A 72 5.68 17.30 3.77
N GLN A 73 5.12 16.36 4.53
CA GLN A 73 5.32 14.94 4.33
C GLN A 73 4.56 14.46 3.10
N ILE A 74 3.32 14.92 2.90
CA ILE A 74 2.55 14.60 1.69
C ILE A 74 3.24 15.13 0.44
N ARG A 75 3.82 16.33 0.49
CA ARG A 75 4.57 16.89 -0.64
C ARG A 75 5.73 16.00 -1.07
N LYS A 76 6.47 15.39 -0.14
CA LYS A 76 7.57 14.46 -0.47
C LYS A 76 7.10 13.25 -1.28
N ILE A 77 5.89 12.77 -1.01
CA ILE A 77 5.26 11.65 -1.75
C ILE A 77 5.03 12.06 -3.21
N VAL A 78 4.45 13.25 -3.41
CA VAL A 78 4.19 13.83 -4.74
C VAL A 78 5.49 14.11 -5.49
N GLU A 79 6.48 14.73 -4.85
CA GLU A 79 7.79 15.03 -5.44
C GLU A 79 8.51 13.78 -5.92
N LYS A 80 8.31 12.65 -5.22
CA LYS A 80 8.82 11.34 -5.62
C LYS A 80 7.97 10.63 -6.66
N ARG A 81 6.92 11.28 -7.19
CA ARG A 81 6.01 10.74 -8.23
C ARG A 81 5.34 9.44 -7.82
N HIS A 82 4.95 9.35 -6.56
CA HIS A 82 4.00 8.33 -6.11
C HIS A 82 2.56 8.80 -6.38
N GLU A 83 1.64 7.86 -6.60
CA GLU A 83 0.21 8.17 -6.75
C GLU A 83 -0.38 8.57 -5.38
N ILE A 84 -1.36 9.47 -5.37
CA ILE A 84 -2.16 9.80 -4.18
C ILE A 84 -3.62 9.45 -4.42
N GLY A 85 -4.20 8.64 -3.53
CA GLY A 85 -5.62 8.30 -3.48
C GLY A 85 -6.30 8.89 -2.24
N LEU A 86 -7.63 8.92 -2.23
CA LEU A 86 -8.42 9.31 -1.06
C LEU A 86 -8.58 8.12 -0.10
N HIS A 87 -8.43 8.33 1.21
CA HIS A 87 -8.57 7.27 2.21
C HIS A 87 -9.49 7.66 3.36
N GLY A 88 -10.55 6.90 3.58
CA GLY A 88 -11.41 7.02 4.77
C GLY A 88 -10.68 6.64 6.08
N ILE A 89 -11.30 5.81 6.94
CA ILE A 89 -10.85 5.65 8.34
C ILE A 89 -10.63 4.16 8.84
N HIS A 90 -9.36 3.70 8.84
CA HIS A 90 -8.61 2.85 9.84
C HIS A 90 -8.53 1.29 9.77
N GLY A 91 -7.35 0.72 10.13
CA GLY A 91 -7.18 -0.66 10.69
C GLY A 91 -5.72 -1.14 11.05
N PHE A 92 -5.53 -2.07 12.03
CA PHE A 92 -4.21 -2.68 12.39
C PHE A 92 -4.29 -4.19 12.74
N VAL A 93 -3.26 -4.99 12.40
CA VAL A 93 -3.08 -6.44 12.68
C VAL A 93 -1.58 -6.78 12.92
N ASP A 94 -1.27 -7.91 13.59
CA ASP A 94 0.10 -8.41 13.89
C ASP A 94 0.96 -8.70 12.65
N THR A 95 2.26 -8.41 12.72
CA THR A 95 3.17 -8.41 11.56
C THR A 95 3.63 -9.79 11.12
N ALA A 96 3.87 -10.74 12.03
CA ALA A 96 4.33 -12.08 11.65
C ALA A 96 3.19 -12.86 10.98
N VAL A 97 1.98 -12.67 11.49
CA VAL A 97 0.76 -13.20 10.88
C VAL A 97 0.58 -12.64 9.47
N ILE A 98 0.78 -11.33 9.29
CA ILE A 98 0.62 -10.66 7.99
C ILE A 98 1.67 -11.12 6.97
N GLU A 99 2.95 -11.26 7.35
CA GLU A 99 3.98 -11.76 6.43
C GLU A 99 3.64 -13.14 5.89
N ARG A 100 3.21 -14.05 6.78
CA ARG A 100 2.80 -15.41 6.39
C ARG A 100 1.59 -15.36 5.46
N LEU A 101 0.54 -14.62 5.84
CA LEU A 101 -0.68 -14.51 5.03
C LEU A 101 -0.39 -13.96 3.64
N TRP A 102 0.43 -12.93 3.52
CA TRP A 102 0.75 -12.36 2.21
C TRP A 102 1.59 -13.31 1.35
N LYS A 103 2.56 -14.03 1.93
CA LYS A 103 3.30 -15.07 1.20
C LYS A 103 2.37 -16.17 0.71
N GLU A 104 1.51 -16.70 1.58
CA GLU A 104 0.55 -17.77 1.24
C GLU A 104 -0.47 -17.31 0.17
N GLN A 105 -0.98 -16.08 0.27
CA GLN A 105 -1.86 -15.49 -0.74
C GLN A 105 -1.15 -15.34 -2.09
N PHE A 106 0.09 -14.81 -2.09
CA PHE A 106 0.88 -14.69 -3.32
C PHE A 106 1.15 -16.07 -3.94
N GLU A 107 1.59 -17.06 -3.16
CA GLU A 107 1.86 -18.41 -3.65
C GLU A 107 0.63 -19.04 -4.31
N PHE A 108 -0.54 -18.91 -3.66
CA PHE A 108 -1.78 -19.42 -4.21
C PHE A 108 -2.08 -18.77 -5.57
N LEU A 109 -2.09 -17.43 -5.63
CA LEU A 109 -2.38 -16.70 -6.87
C LEU A 109 -1.34 -16.98 -7.96
N TYR A 110 -0.06 -17.12 -7.59
CA TYR A 110 1.01 -17.44 -8.52
C TYR A 110 0.88 -18.86 -9.07
N ARG A 111 0.47 -19.83 -8.24
CA ARG A 111 0.23 -21.22 -8.65
C ARG A 111 -1.01 -21.35 -9.54
N GLU A 112 -2.11 -20.73 -9.13
CA GLU A 112 -3.41 -20.78 -9.81
C GLU A 112 -3.55 -19.72 -10.93
N CYS A 113 -2.46 -19.06 -11.29
CA CYS A 113 -2.44 -17.99 -12.27
C CYS A 113 -3.17 -18.42 -13.56
N PRO A 114 -4.13 -17.63 -14.08
CA PRO A 114 -4.92 -17.98 -15.26
C PRO A 114 -4.07 -18.33 -16.49
N LYS A 115 -4.70 -18.92 -17.51
CA LYS A 115 -3.99 -19.34 -18.73
C LYS A 115 -3.36 -18.18 -19.51
N ASP A 116 -3.92 -16.98 -19.39
CA ASP A 116 -3.33 -15.73 -19.91
C ASP A 116 -2.06 -15.30 -19.14
N GLY A 117 -1.80 -15.94 -18.00
CA GLY A 117 -0.59 -15.77 -17.21
C GLY A 117 -0.61 -14.55 -16.30
N SER A 118 -1.73 -13.83 -16.15
CA SER A 118 -1.80 -12.56 -15.43
C SER A 118 -2.57 -12.60 -14.10
N PHE A 119 -2.02 -11.99 -13.05
CA PHE A 119 -2.76 -11.70 -11.81
C PHE A 119 -2.26 -10.43 -11.12
N ILE A 120 -3.10 -9.87 -10.25
CA ILE A 120 -2.83 -8.67 -9.46
C ILE A 120 -2.64 -9.07 -8.00
N PHE A 121 -1.61 -8.54 -7.34
CA PHE A 121 -1.36 -8.72 -5.92
C PHE A 121 -1.27 -7.36 -5.19
N PRO A 122 -2.40 -6.84 -4.67
CA PRO A 122 -2.42 -5.57 -3.95
C PRO A 122 -2.04 -5.78 -2.48
N ILE A 123 -1.16 -4.92 -1.97
CA ILE A 123 -0.69 -4.98 -0.57
C ILE A 123 -1.03 -3.65 0.12
N SER A 124 -1.96 -3.66 1.07
CA SER A 124 -2.32 -2.48 1.86
C SER A 124 -1.50 -2.37 3.14
N ILE A 125 -0.92 -1.20 3.41
CA ILE A 125 -0.01 -0.94 4.52
C ILE A 125 -0.27 0.44 5.13
N HIS A 126 0.26 0.72 6.33
CA HIS A 126 0.07 2.02 6.97
C HIS A 126 1.39 2.56 7.56
N PRO A 127 1.75 3.85 7.42
CA PRO A 127 3.02 4.38 7.92
C PRO A 127 3.23 4.25 9.43
N GLN A 128 2.18 4.41 10.25
CA GLN A 128 2.28 4.24 11.72
C GLN A 128 2.59 2.80 12.14
N VAL A 129 2.41 1.85 11.23
CA VAL A 129 2.68 0.42 11.43
C VAL A 129 3.97 0.05 10.69
N SER A 130 3.94 0.16 9.37
CA SER A 130 5.00 -0.25 8.45
C SER A 130 6.27 0.59 8.53
N GLY A 131 6.20 1.80 9.08
CA GLY A 131 7.39 2.62 9.35
C GLY A 131 8.19 2.20 10.60
N LYS A 132 7.67 1.27 11.41
CA LYS A 132 8.39 0.75 12.58
C LYS A 132 9.54 -0.15 12.13
N PRO A 133 10.73 -0.10 12.77
CA PRO A 133 11.93 -0.78 12.28
C PRO A 133 11.73 -2.26 11.96
N GLN A 134 11.09 -3.01 12.86
CA GLN A 134 10.84 -4.43 12.67
C GLN A 134 9.89 -4.76 11.51
N VAL A 135 9.01 -3.82 11.13
CA VAL A 135 8.06 -3.98 10.03
C VAL A 135 8.68 -3.55 8.70
N VAL A 136 9.59 -2.56 8.72
CA VAL A 136 10.47 -2.28 7.58
C VAL A 136 11.28 -3.51 7.20
N LEU A 137 11.87 -4.21 8.18
CA LEU A 137 12.60 -5.47 7.94
C LEU A 137 11.71 -6.57 7.36
N LEU A 138 10.41 -6.63 7.73
CA LEU A 138 9.44 -7.53 7.09
C LEU A 138 9.25 -7.18 5.62
N HIS A 139 9.06 -5.90 5.29
CA HIS A 139 8.88 -5.47 3.91
C HIS A 139 10.12 -5.79 3.06
N GLU A 140 11.33 -5.60 3.59
CA GLU A 140 12.57 -6.01 2.89
C GLU A 140 12.55 -7.51 2.54
N ARG A 141 12.29 -8.38 3.53
CA ARG A 141 12.23 -9.84 3.31
C ARG A 141 11.14 -10.23 2.31
N LEU A 142 9.97 -9.61 2.39
CA LEU A 142 8.86 -9.93 1.49
C LEU A 142 9.17 -9.51 0.06
N ILE A 143 9.67 -8.29 -0.14
CA ILE A 143 10.02 -7.77 -1.47
C ILE A 143 11.11 -8.62 -2.11
N GLU A 144 12.14 -8.97 -1.35
CA GLU A 144 13.23 -9.84 -1.82
C GLU A 144 12.71 -11.22 -2.24
N TRP A 145 11.78 -11.79 -1.45
CA TRP A 145 11.16 -13.07 -1.79
C TRP A 145 10.24 -12.97 -3.02
N ILE A 146 9.40 -11.93 -3.13
CA ILE A 146 8.53 -11.70 -4.30
C ILE A 146 9.37 -11.51 -5.56
N ASN A 147 10.45 -10.72 -5.49
CA ASN A 147 11.34 -10.46 -6.62
C ASN A 147 12.10 -11.71 -7.13
N GLY A 148 12.14 -12.79 -6.34
CA GLY A 148 12.65 -14.10 -6.78
C GLY A 148 11.74 -14.83 -7.77
N HIS A 149 10.51 -14.35 -8.01
CA HIS A 149 9.54 -14.96 -8.90
C HIS A 149 9.57 -14.31 -10.29
N SER A 150 9.49 -15.11 -11.35
CA SER A 150 9.53 -14.61 -12.72
C SER A 150 8.24 -13.87 -13.10
N GLY A 151 8.39 -12.80 -13.88
CA GLY A 151 7.26 -12.03 -14.41
C GLY A 151 6.67 -10.99 -13.46
N VAL A 152 7.27 -10.78 -12.28
CA VAL A 152 6.82 -9.74 -11.34
C VAL A 152 7.16 -8.34 -11.87
N GLU A 153 6.14 -7.47 -11.87
CA GLU A 153 6.22 -6.04 -12.12
C GLU A 153 5.63 -5.28 -10.93
N TRP A 154 6.40 -4.37 -10.34
CA TRP A 154 5.87 -3.43 -9.35
C TRP A 154 5.26 -2.22 -10.04
N VAL A 155 3.97 -1.97 -9.79
CA VAL A 155 3.18 -0.93 -10.47
C VAL A 155 2.30 -0.17 -9.49
N THR A 156 1.81 1.01 -9.90
CA THR A 156 0.79 1.75 -9.16
C THR A 156 -0.60 1.12 -9.37
N MET A 157 -1.53 1.39 -8.45
CA MET A 157 -2.91 0.94 -8.60
C MET A 157 -3.59 1.60 -9.81
N GLU A 158 -3.28 2.87 -10.09
CA GLU A 158 -3.72 3.55 -11.33
C GLU A 158 -3.32 2.74 -12.59
N ARG A 159 -2.07 2.27 -12.67
CA ARG A 159 -1.61 1.50 -13.82
C ARG A 159 -2.36 0.17 -13.94
N ILE A 160 -2.62 -0.51 -12.82
CA ILE A 160 -3.44 -1.73 -12.81
C ILE A 160 -4.82 -1.43 -13.40
N VAL A 161 -5.48 -0.37 -12.92
CA VAL A 161 -6.81 0.05 -13.42
C VAL A 161 -6.77 0.40 -14.91
N ALA A 162 -5.75 1.14 -15.36
CA ALA A 162 -5.60 1.50 -16.76
C ALA A 162 -5.44 0.27 -17.67
N GLU A 163 -4.61 -0.71 -17.28
CA GLU A 163 -4.42 -1.95 -18.03
C GLU A 163 -5.67 -2.85 -18.03
N PHE A 164 -6.42 -2.86 -16.93
CA PHE A 164 -7.71 -3.55 -16.87
C PHE A 164 -8.74 -2.91 -17.80
N LYS A 165 -8.91 -1.58 -17.75
CA LYS A 165 -9.81 -0.83 -18.64
C LYS A 165 -9.46 -1.00 -20.12
N SER A 166 -8.18 -1.12 -20.46
CA SER A 166 -7.75 -1.32 -21.84
C SER A 166 -7.92 -2.77 -22.35
N GLY A 167 -8.38 -3.70 -21.50
CA GLY A 167 -8.49 -5.13 -21.83
C GLY A 167 -7.14 -5.85 -21.92
N LYS A 168 -6.05 -5.26 -21.41
CA LYS A 168 -4.72 -5.91 -21.36
C LYS A 168 -4.64 -6.92 -20.22
N LEU A 169 -5.39 -6.69 -19.15
CA LEU A 169 -5.63 -7.68 -18.11
C LEU A 169 -6.94 -8.41 -18.44
N SER A 170 -6.79 -9.71 -18.63
CA SER A 170 -7.86 -10.68 -18.82
C SER A 170 -8.76 -10.72 -17.57
N GLY A 171 -10.09 -10.79 -17.74
CA GLY A 171 -11.01 -10.86 -16.60
C GLY A 171 -12.43 -10.40 -16.89
N ALA A 172 -13.11 -9.93 -15.85
CA ALA A 172 -14.49 -9.48 -15.90
C ALA A 172 -14.66 -8.23 -16.80
N THR A 173 -15.72 -8.22 -17.61
CA THR A 173 -16.13 -7.03 -18.36
C THR A 173 -16.80 -6.04 -17.40
N VAL A 174 -16.35 -4.77 -17.41
CA VAL A 174 -16.98 -3.71 -16.62
C VAL A 174 -18.13 -3.12 -17.40
N GLU A 175 -19.36 -3.53 -17.09
CA GLU A 175 -20.59 -2.96 -17.63
C GLU A 175 -21.14 -1.88 -16.67
N GLY A 176 -20.35 -0.84 -16.39
CA GLY A 176 -20.79 0.29 -15.57
C GLY A 176 -19.69 1.01 -14.80
N GLY A 177 -19.83 2.34 -14.68
CA GLY A 177 -18.92 3.24 -13.96
C GLY A 177 -19.32 4.69 -14.24
N ALA A 178 -19.00 5.62 -13.34
CA ALA A 178 -19.17 7.03 -13.64
C ALA A 178 -18.31 7.39 -14.86
N GLU A 179 -18.89 8.07 -15.85
CA GLU A 179 -18.08 8.74 -16.86
C GLU A 179 -17.21 9.77 -16.14
N VAL A 180 -15.89 9.64 -16.26
CA VAL A 180 -14.90 10.57 -15.70
C VAL A 180 -14.16 11.22 -16.84
#